data_AF-A0A915AZZ4-F1
#
_entry.id   AF-A0A915AZZ4-F1
#
_cell.length_a   1.000
_cell.length_b   1.000
_cell.length_c   1.000
_cell.angle_alpha   90.00
_cell.angle_beta   90.00
_cell.angle_gamma   90.00
#
_symmetry.space_group_name_H-M   'P 1'
#
loop_
_entity.id
_entity.type
_entity.pdbx_description
1 polymer ?
#
loop_
_entity_poly.entity_id
_entity_poly.type
_entity_poly.pdbx_seq_one_letter_code
_entity_poly.pdbx_strand_id
1 'polypeptide(L)'
;MRVAPSPSMYYECAITDPTSNACVRKGRVTKAIRERRERRKTMAMLQRMVPTAKADDSPLELLLHVMEYISALTQQLQEFDAEAENRAPPIDISNLSQLFAHFSTSINRVSSGHNAQVLSARM
;
A
#
# COMPACT_ATOMS: atom_id res chain seq x y z
N MET A 1 13.78 55.92 -10.72
CA MET A 1 13.09 55.19 -11.80
C MET A 1 12.15 54.18 -11.16
N ARG A 2 10.83 54.42 -11.17
CA ARG A 2 9.82 53.50 -10.60
C ARG A 2 9.10 52.81 -11.75
N VAL A 3 9.18 51.48 -11.77
CA VAL A 3 8.51 50.60 -12.74
C VAL A 3 7.03 50.53 -12.37
N ALA A 4 6.15 50.90 -13.30
CA ALA A 4 4.72 50.68 -13.18
C ALA A 4 4.38 49.22 -13.55
N PRO A 5 3.46 48.55 -12.84
CA PRO A 5 3.06 47.18 -13.17
C PRO A 5 2.19 47.15 -14.43
N SER A 6 2.41 46.14 -15.27
CA SER A 6 1.60 45.85 -16.46
C SER A 6 0.16 45.51 -16.08
N PRO A 7 -0.86 45.99 -16.82
CA PRO A 7 -2.24 45.63 -16.56
C PRO A 7 -2.46 44.12 -16.74
N SER A 8 -2.84 43.45 -15.66
CA SER A 8 -3.41 42.10 -15.68
C SER A 8 -4.68 42.13 -16.53
N MET A 9 -4.63 41.48 -17.69
CA MET A 9 -5.80 41.22 -18.55
C MET A 9 -6.77 40.28 -17.81
N TYR A 10 -7.65 40.87 -17.00
CA TYR A 10 -8.91 40.23 -16.67
C TYR A 10 -9.73 40.21 -17.96
N TYR A 11 -10.04 39.00 -18.45
CA TYR A 11 -10.91 38.82 -19.61
C TYR A 11 -12.34 39.23 -19.22
N GLU A 12 -12.62 40.52 -19.26
CA GLU A 12 -13.97 41.04 -19.30
C GLU A 12 -14.56 40.64 -20.65
N CYS A 13 -15.33 39.55 -20.63
CA CYS A 13 -16.00 39.03 -21.80
C CYS A 13 -17.17 39.98 -22.12
N ALA A 14 -16.87 41.10 -22.79
CA ALA A 14 -17.85 42.03 -23.29
C ALA A 14 -18.83 41.30 -24.19
N ILE A 15 -20.05 41.16 -23.69
CA ILE A 15 -21.21 40.60 -24.37
C ILE A 15 -21.52 41.51 -25.56
N THR A 16 -21.12 41.11 -26.76
CA THR A 16 -21.62 41.69 -28.01
C THR A 16 -22.16 40.54 -28.87
N ASP A 17 -23.47 40.60 -29.06
CA ASP A 17 -24.41 39.85 -29.88
C ASP A 17 -24.26 38.32 -30.16
N PRO A 18 -25.34 37.53 -29.92
CA PRO A 18 -25.30 36.08 -29.99
C PRO A 18 -25.58 35.59 -31.42
N THR A 19 -24.52 35.26 -32.16
CA THR A 19 -24.64 34.08 -33.03
C THR A 19 -24.61 32.85 -32.12
N SER A 20 -25.79 32.49 -31.58
CA SER A 20 -26.05 31.38 -30.64
C SER A 20 -25.29 30.08 -30.97
N ASN A 21 -25.04 29.81 -32.26
CA ASN A 21 -24.31 28.63 -32.73
C ASN A 21 -22.79 28.66 -32.47
N ALA A 22 -22.16 29.82 -32.31
CA ALA A 22 -20.74 29.93 -32.03
C ALA A 22 -20.43 29.64 -30.55
N CYS A 23 -21.29 30.13 -29.64
CA CYS A 23 -21.15 29.90 -28.20
C CYS A 23 -21.36 28.41 -27.84
N VAL A 24 -22.39 27.77 -28.38
CA VAL A 24 -22.67 26.33 -28.15
C VAL A 24 -21.53 25.45 -28.69
N ARG A 25 -20.98 25.77 -29.88
CA ARG A 25 -19.82 25.04 -30.43
C ARG A 25 -18.56 25.26 -29.60
N LYS A 26 -18.31 26.48 -29.12
CA LYS A 26 -17.17 26.81 -28.25
C LYS A 26 -17.25 26.08 -26.90
N GLY A 27 -18.43 25.99 -26.28
CA GLY A 27 -18.67 25.22 -25.06
C GLY A 27 -18.50 23.70 -25.23
N ARG A 28 -18.88 23.15 -26.38
CA ARG A 28 -18.66 21.72 -26.70
C ARG A 28 -17.19 21.40 -26.89
N VAL A 29 -16.43 22.27 -27.56
CA VAL A 29 -14.98 22.11 -27.76
C VAL A 29 -14.22 22.21 -26.42
N THR A 30 -14.57 23.15 -25.55
CA THR A 30 -13.93 23.27 -24.22
C THR A 30 -14.22 22.06 -23.32
N LYS A 31 -15.42 21.48 -23.41
CA LYS A 31 -15.76 20.22 -22.72
C LYS A 31 -14.91 19.05 -23.23
N ALA A 32 -14.82 18.87 -24.54
CA ALA A 32 -14.04 17.77 -25.14
C ALA A 32 -12.53 17.87 -24.81
N ILE A 33 -11.98 19.09 -24.81
CA ILE A 33 -10.58 19.32 -24.42
C ILE A 33 -10.36 18.94 -22.96
N ARG A 34 -11.27 19.35 -22.07
CA ARG A 34 -11.21 19.02 -20.63
C ARG A 34 -11.26 17.51 -20.43
N GLU A 35 -12.20 16.82 -21.06
CA GLU A 35 -12.33 15.38 -20.97
C GLU A 35 -11.07 14.66 -21.46
N ARG A 36 -10.48 15.09 -22.58
CA ARG A 36 -9.22 14.53 -23.08
C ARG A 36 -8.04 14.78 -22.12
N ARG A 37 -8.05 15.88 -21.38
CA ARG A 37 -7.03 16.16 -20.35
C ARG A 37 -7.21 15.25 -19.15
N GLU A 38 -8.43 15.13 -18.63
CA GLU A 38 -8.71 14.26 -17.50
C GLU A 38 -8.43 12.80 -17.84
N ARG A 39 -8.85 12.31 -19.01
CA ARG A 39 -8.51 10.97 -19.47
C ARG A 39 -7.00 10.71 -19.47
N ARG A 40 -6.20 11.65 -19.99
CA ARG A 40 -4.73 11.53 -19.99
C ARG A 40 -4.14 11.51 -18.59
N LYS A 41 -4.65 12.34 -17.67
CA LYS A 41 -4.23 12.32 -16.27
C LYS A 41 -4.53 10.98 -15.61
N THR A 42 -5.73 10.45 -15.81
CA THR A 42 -6.14 9.15 -15.25
C THR A 42 -5.26 8.03 -15.77
N MET A 43 -5.00 7.97 -17.08
CA MET A 43 -4.10 6.95 -17.65
C MET A 43 -2.68 7.06 -17.06
N ALA A 44 -2.13 8.27 -16.98
CA ALA A 44 -0.81 8.48 -16.40
C ALA A 44 -0.74 8.13 -14.90
N MET A 45 -1.83 8.33 -14.17
CA MET A 45 -1.93 7.92 -12.77
C MET A 45 -1.94 6.39 -12.65
N LEU A 46 -2.74 5.70 -13.47
CA LEU A 46 -2.77 4.23 -13.51
C LEU A 46 -1.40 3.64 -13.83
N GLN A 47 -0.69 4.18 -14.83
CA GLN A 47 0.68 3.76 -15.18
C GLN A 47 1.66 3.86 -14.00
N ARG A 48 1.53 4.88 -13.15
CA ARG A 48 2.40 5.04 -11.98
C ARG A 48 2.04 4.11 -10.82
N MET A 49 0.78 3.70 -10.73
CA MET A 49 0.29 2.84 -9.65
C MET A 49 0.53 1.36 -9.92
N VAL A 50 0.66 0.96 -11.19
CA VAL A 50 0.82 -0.43 -11.61
C VAL A 50 2.29 -0.70 -11.94
N PRO A 51 3.00 -1.54 -11.16
CA PRO A 51 4.43 -1.77 -11.34
C PRO A 51 4.82 -2.37 -12.70
N THR A 52 3.92 -3.12 -13.32
CA THR A 52 4.15 -3.80 -14.61
C THR A 52 3.83 -2.93 -15.81
N ALA A 53 3.13 -1.80 -15.62
CA ALA A 53 2.75 -0.91 -16.71
C ALA A 53 3.93 -0.04 -17.15
N LYS A 54 4.08 0.13 -18.46
CA LYS A 54 5.09 0.98 -19.09
C LYS A 54 4.47 2.27 -19.63
N ALA A 55 5.32 3.26 -19.86
CA ALA A 55 4.90 4.57 -20.34
C ALA A 55 4.38 4.52 -21.79
N ASP A 56 4.84 3.57 -22.58
CA ASP A 56 4.53 3.34 -23.99
C ASP A 56 3.40 2.33 -24.23
N ASP A 57 2.84 1.73 -23.18
CA ASP A 57 1.72 0.79 -23.29
C ASP A 57 0.52 1.44 -23.99
N SER A 58 -0.14 0.67 -24.84
CA SER A 58 -1.44 1.05 -25.37
C SER A 58 -2.48 1.13 -24.24
N PRO A 59 -3.57 1.91 -24.41
CA PRO A 59 -4.61 2.00 -23.39
C PRO A 59 -5.24 0.66 -23.00
N LEU A 60 -5.20 -0.34 -23.88
CA LEU A 60 -5.73 -1.68 -23.61
C LEU A 60 -4.74 -2.50 -22.79
N GLU A 61 -3.45 -2.50 -23.15
CA GLU A 61 -2.39 -3.18 -22.39
C GLU A 61 -2.30 -2.65 -20.96
N LEU A 62 -2.36 -1.32 -20.80
CA LEU A 62 -2.43 -0.70 -19.48
C LEU A 62 -3.61 -1.25 -18.66
N LEU A 63 -4.78 -1.41 -19.28
CA LEU A 63 -5.96 -1.93 -18.60
C LEU A 63 -5.78 -3.40 -18.17
N LEU A 64 -5.14 -4.22 -19.00
CA LEU A 64 -4.81 -5.60 -18.68
C LEU A 64 -3.84 -5.65 -17.49
N HIS A 65 -2.77 -4.85 -17.50
CA HIS A 65 -1.84 -4.78 -16.36
C HIS A 65 -2.52 -4.31 -15.07
N VAL A 66 -3.44 -3.34 -15.16
CA VAL A 66 -4.25 -2.92 -14.01
C VAL A 66 -5.08 -4.09 -13.45
N MET A 67 -5.74 -4.86 -14.32
CA MET A 67 -6.55 -6.01 -13.89
C MET A 67 -5.70 -7.10 -13.24
N GLU A 68 -4.58 -7.47 -13.87
CA GLU A 68 -3.63 -8.45 -13.34
C GLU A 68 -3.10 -8.03 -11.96
N TYR A 69 -2.73 -6.76 -11.81
CA TYR A 69 -2.22 -6.25 -10.56
C TYR A 69 -3.27 -6.22 -9.46
N ILE A 70 -4.52 -5.85 -9.77
CA ILE A 70 -5.63 -5.95 -8.81
C ILE A 70 -5.83 -7.40 -8.39
N SER A 71 -5.83 -8.35 -9.32
CA SER A 71 -5.97 -9.78 -9.01
C SER A 71 -4.85 -10.28 -8.08
N ALA A 72 -3.60 -9.92 -8.37
CA ALA A 72 -2.47 -10.27 -7.52
C ALA A 72 -2.60 -9.70 -6.10
N LEU A 73 -2.96 -8.42 -5.98
CA LEU A 73 -3.18 -7.79 -4.67
C LEU A 73 -4.34 -8.45 -3.90
N THR A 74 -5.43 -8.80 -4.58
CA THR A 74 -6.56 -9.48 -3.92
C THR A 74 -6.17 -10.86 -3.41
N GLN A 75 -5.35 -11.59 -4.16
CA GLN A 75 -4.86 -12.89 -3.74
C GLN A 75 -3.93 -12.76 -2.52
N GLN A 76 -3.02 -11.77 -2.53
CA GLN A 76 -2.14 -11.51 -1.38
C GLN A 76 -2.90 -11.17 -0.10
N LEU A 77 -3.99 -10.40 -0.21
CA LEU A 77 -4.85 -10.11 0.95
C LEU A 77 -5.55 -11.37 1.48
N GLN A 78 -6.05 -12.23 0.58
CA GLN A 78 -6.67 -13.50 0.98
C GLN A 78 -5.68 -14.45 1.66
N GLU A 79 -4.45 -14.54 1.14
CA GLU A 79 -3.38 -15.34 1.73
C GLU A 79 -2.99 -14.80 3.11
N PHE A 80 -2.88 -13.48 3.25
CA PHE A 80 -2.59 -12.84 4.53
C PHE A 80 -3.67 -13.11 5.59
N ASP A 81 -4.94 -13.04 5.21
CA ASP A 81 -6.07 -13.34 6.10
C ASP A 81 -6.08 -14.83 6.51
N ALA A 82 -5.81 -15.74 5.56
CA ALA A 82 -5.70 -17.17 5.84
C ALA A 82 -4.51 -17.49 6.76
N GLU A 83 -3.36 -16.84 6.56
CA GLU A 83 -2.21 -16.98 7.46
C GLU A 83 -2.50 -16.42 8.86
N ALA A 84 -3.27 -15.33 8.96
CA ALA A 84 -3.67 -14.76 10.23
C ALA A 84 -4.58 -15.69 11.03
N GLU A 85 -5.51 -16.40 10.39
CA GLU A 85 -6.34 -17.44 11.04
C GLU A 85 -5.53 -18.68 11.44
N ASN A 86 -4.50 -19.03 10.67
CA ASN A 86 -3.63 -20.19 10.96
C ASN A 86 -2.47 -19.89 11.91
N ARG A 87 -2.31 -18.64 12.38
CA ARG A 87 -1.34 -18.35 13.44
C ARG A 87 -1.80 -19.00 14.73
N ALA A 88 -0.91 -19.79 15.32
CA ALA A 88 -1.08 -20.32 16.66
C ALA A 88 -1.51 -19.18 17.59
N PRO A 89 -2.48 -19.42 18.50
CA PRO A 89 -2.95 -18.40 19.43
C PRO A 89 -1.73 -17.75 20.11
N PRO A 90 -1.77 -16.42 20.35
CA PRO A 90 -0.68 -15.72 20.99
C PRO A 90 -0.27 -16.52 22.23
N ILE A 91 1.00 -16.92 22.31
CA ILE A 91 1.52 -17.67 23.45
C ILE A 91 1.07 -16.93 24.70
N ASP A 92 0.24 -17.57 25.52
CA ASP A 92 -0.31 -16.97 26.72
C ASP A 92 0.83 -16.73 27.71
N ILE A 93 1.35 -15.51 27.70
CA ILE A 93 2.49 -15.05 28.50
C ILE A 93 2.13 -15.10 30.00
N SER A 94 0.84 -15.21 30.34
CA SER A 94 0.33 -15.24 31.71
C SER A 94 0.91 -16.39 32.55
N ASN A 95 1.35 -17.49 31.92
CA ASN A 95 1.92 -18.65 32.61
C ASN A 95 3.44 -18.81 32.47
N LEU A 96 4.16 -17.79 31.97
CA LEU A 96 5.63 -17.83 31.90
C LEU A 96 6.27 -18.09 33.28
N SER A 97 5.68 -17.56 34.36
CA SER A 97 6.15 -17.77 35.72
C SER A 97 6.16 -19.25 36.13
N GLN A 98 5.17 -20.04 35.71
CA GLN A 98 5.12 -21.49 35.97
C GLN A 98 6.16 -22.25 35.16
N LEU A 99 6.40 -21.83 33.92
CA LEU A 99 7.43 -22.39 33.03
C LEU A 99 8.83 -22.20 33.64
N PHE A 100 9.14 -20.99 34.12
CA PHE A 100 10.43 -20.70 34.77
C PHE A 100 10.60 -21.39 36.14
N ALA A 101 9.50 -21.61 36.88
CA ALA A 101 9.53 -22.40 38.11
C ALA A 101 9.92 -23.87 37.85
N HIS A 102 9.49 -24.44 36.71
CA HIS A 102 9.83 -25.81 36.32
C HIS A 102 11.30 -25.96 35.87
N PHE A 103 11.88 -24.94 35.23
CA PHE A 103 13.31 -24.94 34.90
C PHE A 103 14.21 -24.84 36.15
N SER A 104 13.80 -24.06 37.14
CA SER A 104 14.56 -23.87 38.39
C SER A 104 14.66 -25.14 39.24
N THR A 105 13.71 -26.07 39.10
CA THR A 105 13.68 -27.34 39.86
C THR A 105 14.37 -28.50 39.15
N SER A 106 14.49 -28.47 37.82
CA SER A 106 15.15 -29.52 37.03
C SER A 106 16.67 -29.35 36.93
N ILE A 107 17.18 -28.11 36.86
CA ILE A 107 18.64 -27.83 36.85
C ILE A 107 19.31 -28.20 38.17
N ASN A 108 18.62 -28.06 39.31
CA ASN A 108 19.20 -28.40 40.62
C ASN A 108 19.29 -29.91 40.88
N ARG A 109 18.53 -30.76 40.18
CA ARG A 109 18.61 -32.22 40.34
C ARG A 109 19.82 -32.85 39.63
N VAL A 110 20.31 -32.26 38.53
CA VAL A 110 21.45 -32.80 37.78
C VAL A 110 22.79 -32.50 38.48
N SER A 111 22.86 -31.44 39.30
CA SER A 111 24.07 -31.08 40.06
C SER A 111 24.22 -31.83 41.40
N SER A 112 23.11 -32.25 42.03
CA SER A 112 23.14 -32.86 43.38
C SER A 112 23.22 -34.40 43.40
N GLY A 113 23.54 -35.06 42.27
CA GLY A 113 23.63 -36.52 42.18
C GLY A 113 25.03 -37.12 42.18
N HIS A 114 26.10 -36.33 42.04
CA HIS A 114 27.45 -36.86 41.80
C HIS A 114 28.35 -37.06 43.04
N ASN A 115 27.88 -36.77 44.26
CA ASN A 115 28.71 -36.85 45.48
C ASN A 115 28.23 -37.85 46.54
N ALA A 116 27.53 -38.93 46.16
CA ALA A 116 27.01 -39.90 47.13
C ALA A 116 27.52 -41.35 46.98
N GLN A 117 28.48 -41.65 46.08
CA GLN A 117 28.99 -43.02 45.94
C GLN A 117 30.47 -43.09 45.56
N VAL A 118 31.39 -42.67 46.43
CA VAL A 118 32.72 -43.30 46.51
C VAL A 118 33.19 -43.18 47.95
N LEU A 119 33.06 -44.24 48.75
CA LEU A 119 33.92 -44.63 49.88
C LEU A 119 33.23 -45.76 50.67
N SER A 120 33.08 -46.93 50.03
CA SER A 120 32.91 -48.19 50.75
C SER A 120 33.45 -49.31 49.86
N ALA A 121 34.78 -49.46 49.87
CA ALA A 121 35.51 -50.68 49.52
C ALA A 121 37.01 -50.40 49.63
N ARG A 122 37.59 -50.60 50.81
CA ARG A 122 38.99 -50.99 50.93
C ARG A 122 39.15 -51.82 52.20
N MET A 123 39.52 -53.09 51.98
CA MET A 123 40.07 -53.99 52.98
C MET A 123 41.36 -53.42 53.57
#